data_AF-A0A535LP63-F1
#
_entry.id   AF-A0A535LP63-F1
#
_cell.length_a   1.000
_cell.length_b   1.000
_cell.length_c   1.000
_cell.angle_alpha   90.00
_cell.angle_beta   90.00
_cell.angle_gamma   90.00
#
_symmetry.space_group_name_H-M   'P 1'
#
loop_
_entity.id
_entity.type
_entity.pdbx_description
1 polymer ?
#
loop_
_entity_poly.entity_id
_entity_poly.type
_entity_poly.pdbx_seq_one_letter_code
_entity_poly.pdbx_strand_id
1 'polypeptide(L)'
;MTDKDAVLDARADDDQFDLTLRPRLLSEYVGQQQVRENLGILLEAARRRGEPVEHVLLCGPPGLGKTTLAHIIANELGVAIKVSSGPAIDHQGALGSILLNLATRDVFFIDEIHRLNSVVEESLYPALEDFRFDAVLGKGVGASAATLPLPHFTCVGALALAMLDIDALGLEPLDRQLLETLITKFKGGPVGLDTIATSLSEEPETIEDVHEPYLIQLGFLARTARGRVATELAYRHLGIALPDPGPHQPRLL
;
A
#
# COMPACT_ATOMS: atom_id res chain seq x y z
N MET A 1 35.02 -18.73 19.87
CA MET A 1 34.75 -18.32 18.47
C MET A 1 33.56 -19.15 18.06
N THR A 2 32.38 -18.56 18.13
CA THR A 2 31.09 -19.26 18.25
C THR A 2 30.26 -18.96 17.01
N ASP A 3 29.51 -19.97 16.57
CA ASP A 3 28.56 -20.09 15.45
C ASP A 3 27.70 -18.88 15.01
N LYS A 4 27.74 -17.74 15.70
CA LYS A 4 27.01 -16.53 15.32
C LYS A 4 27.66 -15.76 14.18
N ASP A 5 28.98 -15.83 14.04
CA ASP A 5 29.71 -15.08 13.01
C ASP A 5 29.53 -15.71 11.60
N ALA A 6 29.37 -17.04 11.52
CA ALA A 6 29.16 -17.75 10.25
C ALA A 6 27.76 -17.56 9.65
N VAL A 7 26.74 -17.29 10.48
CA VAL A 7 25.35 -17.06 10.04
C VAL A 7 25.16 -15.61 9.54
N LEU A 8 25.98 -14.68 9.99
CA LEU A 8 26.00 -13.29 9.51
C LEU A 8 26.64 -13.18 8.11
N ASP A 9 27.69 -13.96 7.85
CA ASP A 9 28.38 -13.99 6.55
C ASP A 9 27.50 -14.58 5.43
N ALA A 10 26.77 -15.66 5.72
CA ALA A 10 25.90 -16.31 4.72
C ALA A 10 24.70 -15.46 4.27
N ARG A 11 24.18 -14.56 5.13
CA ARG A 11 23.09 -13.63 4.76
C ARG A 11 23.57 -12.47 3.90
N ALA A 12 24.79 -11.99 4.15
CA ALA A 12 25.37 -10.91 3.36
C ALA A 12 25.69 -11.36 1.93
N ASP A 13 26.17 -12.59 1.74
CA ASP A 13 26.47 -13.16 0.42
C ASP A 13 25.20 -13.47 -0.40
N ASP A 14 24.12 -13.98 0.21
CA ASP A 14 22.84 -14.21 -0.46
C ASP A 14 22.16 -12.89 -0.90
N ASP A 15 22.17 -11.85 -0.06
CA ASP A 15 21.67 -10.51 -0.41
C ASP A 15 22.48 -9.89 -1.56
N GLN A 16 23.79 -10.12 -1.60
CA GLN A 16 24.68 -9.59 -2.64
C GLN A 16 24.52 -10.34 -3.98
N PHE A 17 24.21 -11.64 -3.94
CA PHE A 17 23.91 -12.42 -5.14
C PHE A 17 22.55 -12.03 -5.74
N ASP A 18 21.53 -11.85 -4.90
CA ASP A 18 20.18 -11.46 -5.32
C ASP A 18 20.13 -10.03 -5.92
N LEU A 19 21.01 -9.13 -5.47
CA LEU A 19 21.18 -7.78 -6.03
C LEU A 19 21.70 -7.75 -7.48
N THR A 20 22.38 -8.80 -7.95
CA THR A 20 22.88 -8.86 -9.35
C THR A 20 21.81 -9.31 -10.35
N LEU A 21 20.80 -10.03 -9.90
CA LEU A 21 19.70 -10.54 -10.73
C LEU A 21 18.54 -9.54 -10.85
N ARG A 22 18.45 -8.57 -9.93
CA ARG A 22 17.40 -7.55 -9.94
C ARG A 22 17.64 -6.53 -11.07
N PRO A 23 16.60 -6.19 -11.84
CA PRO A 23 16.65 -5.08 -12.79
C PRO A 23 17.14 -3.79 -12.14
N ARG A 24 18.06 -3.10 -12.80
CA ARG A 24 18.65 -1.83 -12.33
C ARG A 24 18.01 -0.63 -13.00
N LEU A 25 17.57 -0.80 -14.23
CA LEU A 25 16.93 0.23 -15.05
C LEU A 25 15.46 -0.10 -15.28
N LEU A 26 14.67 0.94 -15.56
CA LEU A 26 13.25 0.76 -15.83
C LEU A 26 13.00 -0.04 -17.13
N SER A 27 13.93 0.05 -18.08
CA SER A 27 13.94 -0.72 -19.32
C SER A 27 14.13 -2.23 -19.11
N GLU A 28 14.79 -2.62 -18.02
CA GLU A 28 15.04 -4.02 -17.64
C GLU A 28 13.90 -4.62 -16.82
N TYR A 29 13.02 -3.77 -16.26
CA TYR A 29 11.89 -4.20 -15.47
C TYR A 29 10.83 -4.84 -16.37
N VAL A 30 10.56 -6.13 -16.18
CA VAL A 30 9.64 -6.91 -17.04
C VAL A 30 8.21 -6.85 -16.50
N GLY A 31 7.23 -6.64 -17.39
CA GLY A 31 5.82 -6.55 -17.03
C GLY A 31 5.41 -5.17 -16.53
N GLN A 32 4.27 -5.07 -15.83
CA GLN A 32 3.78 -3.84 -15.18
C GLN A 32 3.82 -2.60 -16.09
N GLN A 33 3.32 -2.73 -17.34
CA GLN A 33 3.50 -1.72 -18.39
C GLN A 33 3.05 -0.32 -17.95
N GLN A 34 1.86 -0.21 -17.36
CA GLN A 34 1.34 1.08 -16.88
C GLN A 34 2.24 1.71 -15.81
N VAL A 35 2.76 0.91 -14.88
CA VAL A 35 3.67 1.38 -13.82
C VAL A 35 4.97 1.91 -14.42
N ARG A 36 5.53 1.18 -15.41
CA ARG A 36 6.75 1.62 -16.11
C ARG A 36 6.52 2.90 -16.89
N GLU A 37 5.40 3.04 -17.59
CA GLU A 37 5.09 4.27 -18.34
C GLU A 37 4.94 5.47 -17.40
N ASN A 38 4.17 5.32 -16.32
CA ASN A 38 3.97 6.38 -15.34
C ASN A 38 5.27 6.81 -14.64
N LEU A 39 6.07 5.83 -14.17
CA LEU A 39 7.36 6.11 -13.56
C LEU A 39 8.34 6.74 -14.56
N GLY A 40 8.34 6.28 -15.82
CA GLY A 40 9.20 6.82 -16.87
C GLY A 40 8.97 8.31 -17.08
N ILE A 41 7.71 8.74 -17.18
CA ILE A 41 7.32 10.15 -17.31
C ILE A 41 7.81 10.96 -16.11
N LEU A 42 7.55 10.46 -14.90
CA LEU A 42 7.91 11.11 -13.64
C LEU A 42 9.43 11.31 -13.50
N LEU A 43 10.20 10.24 -13.76
CA LEU A 43 11.66 10.23 -13.66
C LEU A 43 12.30 11.12 -14.73
N GLU A 44 11.79 11.09 -15.96
CA GLU A 44 12.29 11.95 -17.03
C GLU A 44 12.06 13.43 -16.71
N ALA A 45 10.88 13.78 -16.20
CA ALA A 45 10.55 15.14 -15.82
C ALA A 45 11.48 15.66 -14.71
N ALA A 46 11.72 14.87 -13.66
CA ALA A 46 12.64 15.24 -12.57
C ALA A 46 14.09 15.34 -13.05
N ARG A 47 14.54 14.40 -13.90
CA ARG A 47 15.90 14.43 -14.48
C ARG A 47 16.14 15.70 -15.30
N ARG A 48 15.15 16.15 -16.08
CA ARG A 48 15.25 17.39 -16.87
C ARG A 48 15.33 18.65 -16.00
N ARG A 49 14.66 18.66 -14.84
CA ARG A 49 14.69 19.80 -13.89
C ARG A 49 15.92 19.78 -12.96
N GLY A 50 16.56 18.62 -12.78
CA GLY A 50 17.62 18.46 -11.79
C GLY A 50 17.12 18.50 -10.35
N GLU A 51 15.83 18.21 -10.15
CA GLU A 51 15.12 18.25 -8.86
C GLU A 51 14.87 16.83 -8.34
N PRO A 52 14.49 16.66 -7.06
CA PRO A 52 13.93 15.40 -6.59
C PRO A 52 12.62 15.06 -7.32
N VAL A 53 12.29 13.78 -7.32
CA VAL A 53 10.97 13.32 -7.73
C VAL A 53 9.98 13.55 -6.59
N GLU A 54 8.71 13.77 -6.92
CA GLU A 54 7.62 13.74 -5.94
C GLU A 54 7.63 12.41 -5.15
N HIS A 55 7.12 12.41 -3.93
CA HIS A 55 7.08 11.18 -3.14
C HIS A 55 6.20 10.12 -3.81
N VAL A 56 6.66 8.86 -3.77
CA VAL A 56 6.02 7.75 -4.47
C VAL A 56 5.52 6.72 -3.45
N LEU A 57 4.30 6.24 -3.63
CA LEU A 57 3.78 5.08 -2.90
C LEU A 57 3.63 3.89 -3.84
N LEU A 58 4.28 2.78 -3.50
CA LEU A 58 4.23 1.52 -4.24
C LEU A 58 3.29 0.54 -3.52
N CYS A 59 2.12 0.29 -4.10
CA CYS A 59 1.13 -0.64 -3.55
C CYS A 59 1.06 -1.92 -4.38
N GLY A 60 1.06 -3.07 -3.71
CA GLY A 60 0.81 -4.35 -4.38
C GLY A 60 1.15 -5.57 -3.50
N PRO A 61 0.72 -6.78 -3.89
CA PRO A 61 1.12 -8.03 -3.23
C PRO A 61 2.64 -8.17 -2.97
N PRO A 62 3.07 -8.94 -1.96
CA PRO A 62 4.48 -9.27 -1.74
C PRO A 62 5.07 -9.97 -2.98
N GLY A 63 6.35 -9.77 -3.23
CA GLY A 63 7.06 -10.39 -4.37
C GLY A 63 6.87 -9.71 -5.74
N LEU A 64 6.04 -8.67 -5.86
CA LEU A 64 5.83 -7.94 -7.13
C LEU A 64 6.89 -6.87 -7.45
N GLY A 65 8.07 -6.93 -6.84
CA GLY A 65 9.18 -6.04 -7.19
C GLY A 65 9.08 -4.60 -6.67
N LYS A 66 8.30 -4.33 -5.62
CA LYS A 66 8.22 -2.98 -4.99
C LYS A 66 9.60 -2.45 -4.57
N THR A 67 10.36 -3.26 -3.82
CA THR A 67 11.74 -2.94 -3.42
C THR A 67 12.63 -2.74 -4.65
N THR A 68 12.47 -3.57 -5.69
CA THR A 68 13.20 -3.41 -6.96
C THR A 68 12.90 -2.08 -7.64
N LEU A 69 11.63 -1.66 -7.69
CA LEU A 69 11.23 -0.37 -8.27
C LEU A 69 11.82 0.81 -7.50
N ALA A 70 11.89 0.75 -6.16
CA ALA A 70 12.55 1.79 -5.36
C ALA A 70 14.04 1.94 -5.73
N HIS A 71 14.75 0.83 -5.91
CA HIS A 71 16.14 0.85 -6.38
C HIS A 71 16.27 1.37 -7.82
N ILE A 72 15.36 1.00 -8.71
CA ILE A 72 15.33 1.52 -10.08
C ILE A 72 15.14 3.04 -10.08
N ILE A 73 14.23 3.58 -9.26
CA ILE A 73 14.02 5.02 -9.11
C ILE A 73 15.33 5.73 -8.75
N ALA A 74 16.04 5.24 -7.72
CA ALA A 74 17.31 5.82 -7.31
C ALA A 74 18.39 5.73 -8.40
N ASN A 75 18.50 4.58 -9.07
CA ASN A 75 19.45 4.36 -10.16
C ASN A 75 19.18 5.27 -11.36
N GLU A 76 17.92 5.42 -11.78
CA GLU A 76 17.53 6.31 -12.89
C GLU A 76 17.79 7.78 -12.54
N LEU A 77 17.63 8.18 -11.27
CA LEU A 77 17.94 9.54 -10.85
C LEU A 77 19.45 9.76 -10.65
N GLY A 78 20.24 8.70 -10.55
CA GLY A 78 21.68 8.76 -10.28
C GLY A 78 22.01 9.24 -8.87
N VAL A 79 21.17 8.87 -7.89
CA VAL A 79 21.24 9.33 -6.49
C VAL A 79 21.38 8.14 -5.53
N ALA A 80 21.76 8.41 -4.29
CA ALA A 80 21.84 7.36 -3.29
C ALA A 80 20.45 6.95 -2.80
N ILE A 81 20.33 5.71 -2.33
CA ILE A 81 19.13 5.20 -1.67
C ILE A 81 19.47 4.80 -0.23
N LYS A 82 18.65 5.26 0.71
CA LYS A 82 18.62 4.77 2.09
C LYS A 82 17.38 3.90 2.26
N VAL A 83 17.59 2.65 2.64
CA VAL A 83 16.52 1.66 2.82
C VAL A 83 16.30 1.43 4.30
N SER A 84 15.03 1.45 4.73
CA SER A 84 14.58 1.00 6.03
C SER A 84 13.20 0.33 5.89
N SER A 85 12.68 -0.23 6.97
CA SER A 85 11.31 -0.72 7.05
C SER A 85 10.55 0.00 8.15
N GLY A 86 9.23 0.11 8.01
CA GLY A 86 8.35 0.69 9.02
C GLY A 86 8.63 0.15 10.43
N PRO A 87 8.69 -1.18 10.64
CA PRO A 87 8.99 -1.76 11.95
C PRO A 87 10.39 -1.45 12.48
N ALA A 88 11.37 -1.19 11.61
CA ALA A 88 12.73 -0.84 12.01
C ALA A 88 12.85 0.62 12.48
N ILE A 89 11.89 1.47 12.12
CA ILE A 89 11.81 2.86 12.56
C ILE A 89 10.82 2.92 13.73
N ASP A 90 11.27 2.46 14.89
CA ASP A 90 10.44 2.27 16.08
C ASP A 90 10.33 3.52 16.98
N HIS A 91 11.15 4.56 16.76
CA HIS A 91 11.07 5.82 17.47
C HIS A 91 11.58 7.00 16.63
N GLN A 92 11.22 8.23 17.01
CA GLN A 92 11.59 9.47 16.33
C GLN A 92 13.11 9.60 16.12
N GLY A 93 13.92 9.16 17.09
CA GLY A 93 15.38 9.17 16.98
C GLY A 93 15.92 8.31 15.83
N ALA A 94 15.34 7.13 15.59
CA ALA A 94 15.69 6.28 14.46
C ALA A 94 15.38 6.98 13.13
N LEU A 95 14.18 7.56 12.99
CA LEU A 95 13.80 8.33 11.80
C LEU A 95 14.75 9.50 11.57
N GLY A 96 15.00 10.31 12.61
CA GLY A 96 15.89 11.45 12.56
C GLY A 96 17.31 11.08 12.14
N SER A 97 17.83 9.94 12.62
CA SER A 97 19.16 9.45 12.24
C SER A 97 19.28 9.15 10.74
N ILE A 98 18.19 8.76 10.10
CA ILE A 98 18.15 8.52 8.65
C ILE A 98 18.01 9.84 7.91
N LEU A 99 16.98 10.63 8.25
CA LEU A 99 16.63 11.87 7.55
C LEU A 99 17.76 12.91 7.59
N LEU A 100 18.41 13.08 8.74
CA LEU A 100 19.50 14.05 8.91
C LEU A 100 20.79 13.66 8.16
N ASN A 101 20.91 12.41 7.70
CA ASN A 101 22.05 11.91 6.93
C ASN A 101 21.76 11.80 5.43
N LEU A 102 20.57 12.21 4.96
CA LEU A 102 20.26 12.26 3.54
C LEU A 102 21.03 13.40 2.84
N ALA A 103 21.34 13.22 1.56
CA ALA A 103 21.78 14.29 0.68
C ALA A 103 20.61 14.80 -0.19
N THR A 104 20.81 15.97 -0.81
CA THR A 104 19.83 16.52 -1.77
C THR A 104 19.59 15.53 -2.90
N ARG A 105 18.30 15.25 -3.16
CA ARG A 105 17.77 14.30 -4.14
C ARG A 105 17.92 12.83 -3.80
N ASP A 106 18.46 12.46 -2.64
CA ASP A 106 18.51 11.07 -2.22
C ASP A 106 17.09 10.46 -2.14
N VAL A 107 17.03 9.15 -2.34
CA VAL A 107 15.81 8.37 -2.15
C VAL A 107 15.82 7.79 -0.73
N PHE A 108 14.76 8.03 0.04
CA PHE A 108 14.49 7.33 1.28
C PHE A 108 13.37 6.32 1.06
N PHE A 109 13.72 5.03 1.05
CA PHE A 109 12.78 3.94 0.85
C PHE A 109 12.35 3.35 2.20
N ILE A 110 11.04 3.29 2.43
CA ILE A 110 10.42 2.69 3.62
C ILE A 110 9.55 1.52 3.18
N ASP A 111 10.05 0.30 3.39
CA ASP A 111 9.25 -0.91 3.18
C ASP A 111 8.27 -1.11 4.33
N GLU A 112 7.12 -1.73 4.07
CA GLU A 112 6.04 -1.87 5.05
C GLU A 112 5.70 -0.54 5.76
N ILE A 113 5.56 0.56 5.00
CA ILE A 113 5.38 1.91 5.55
C ILE A 113 4.15 2.02 6.49
N HIS A 114 3.12 1.22 6.26
CA HIS A 114 1.95 1.08 7.13
C HIS A 114 2.24 0.57 8.56
N ARG A 115 3.44 0.06 8.83
CA ARG A 115 3.84 -0.42 10.17
C ARG A 115 4.64 0.59 10.97
N LEU A 116 4.75 1.83 10.47
CA LEU A 116 5.22 2.94 11.30
C LEU A 116 4.26 3.13 12.47
N ASN A 117 4.82 3.40 13.66
CA ASN A 117 3.97 3.83 14.77
C ASN A 117 3.57 5.28 14.61
N SER A 118 2.48 5.68 15.28
CA SER A 118 1.90 7.02 15.16
C SER A 118 2.90 8.15 15.48
N VAL A 119 3.78 7.96 16.46
CA VAL A 119 4.79 8.98 16.82
C VAL A 119 5.77 9.22 15.68
N VAL A 120 6.21 8.14 15.01
CA VAL A 120 7.11 8.24 13.87
C VAL A 120 6.38 8.76 12.64
N GLU A 121 5.13 8.37 12.43
CA GLU A 121 4.29 8.87 11.34
C GLU A 121 4.07 10.39 11.46
N GLU A 122 3.66 10.87 12.65
CA GLU A 122 3.52 12.30 12.96
C GLU A 122 4.83 13.08 12.73
N SER A 123 5.97 12.45 13.03
CA SER A 123 7.29 13.05 12.78
C SER A 123 7.70 13.03 11.30
N LEU A 124 7.11 12.14 10.50
CA LEU A 124 7.42 11.99 9.08
C LEU A 124 6.67 13.03 8.23
N TYR A 125 5.43 13.39 8.56
CA TYR A 125 4.64 14.37 7.78
C TYR A 125 5.39 15.71 7.54
N PRO A 126 5.94 16.40 8.56
CA PRO A 126 6.69 17.63 8.35
C PRO A 126 7.95 17.45 7.49
N ALA A 127 8.55 16.25 7.53
CA ALA A 127 9.71 15.94 6.70
C ALA A 127 9.35 15.79 5.23
N LEU A 128 8.14 15.31 4.93
CA LEU A 128 7.62 15.15 3.57
C LEU A 128 7.03 16.45 3.00
N GLU A 129 6.37 17.25 3.83
CA GLU A 129 5.68 18.49 3.40
C GLU A 129 6.64 19.69 3.33
N ASP A 130 7.39 19.92 4.40
CA ASP A 130 8.16 21.16 4.60
C ASP A 130 9.69 20.93 4.60
N PHE A 131 10.15 19.69 4.42
CA PHE A 131 11.55 19.29 4.54
C PHE A 131 12.17 19.77 5.85
N ARG A 132 11.49 19.49 6.97
CA ARG A 132 11.96 19.81 8.32
C ARG A 132 11.80 18.62 9.24
N PHE A 133 12.65 18.57 10.26
CA PHE A 133 12.59 17.54 11.28
C PHE A 133 12.71 18.17 12.66
N ASP A 134 11.67 17.99 13.47
CA ASP A 134 11.69 18.39 14.86
C ASP A 134 12.45 17.35 15.67
N ALA A 135 13.56 17.76 16.29
CA ALA A 135 14.43 16.90 17.07
C ALA A 135 14.60 17.43 18.49
N VAL A 136 14.69 16.53 19.45
CA VAL A 136 15.17 16.86 20.79
C VAL A 136 16.69 16.70 20.81
N LEU A 137 17.40 17.82 20.94
CA LEU A 137 18.86 17.86 21.02
C LEU A 137 19.32 17.79 22.48
N GLY A 138 20.34 16.98 22.75
CA GLY A 138 20.90 16.82 24.09
C GLY A 138 20.21 15.73 24.92
N LYS A 139 20.62 15.59 26.19
CA LYS A 139 20.06 14.63 27.16
C LYS A 139 19.85 15.30 28.52
N GLY A 140 18.79 14.90 29.24
CA GLY A 140 18.50 15.37 30.59
C GLY A 140 18.03 16.83 30.64
N VAL A 141 18.42 17.55 31.70
CA VAL A 141 17.97 18.93 31.98
C VAL A 141 18.40 19.95 30.90
N GLY A 142 19.37 19.60 30.07
CA GLY A 142 19.83 20.41 28.93
C GLY A 142 19.21 20.04 27.59
N ALA A 143 18.23 19.13 27.56
CA ALA A 143 17.54 18.77 26.32
C ALA A 143 16.69 19.95 25.82
N SER A 144 16.81 20.27 24.54
CA SER A 144 16.06 21.36 23.91
C SER A 144 15.48 20.91 22.58
N ALA A 145 14.24 21.32 22.29
CA ALA A 145 13.62 21.07 21.00
C ALA A 145 14.21 22.02 19.95
N ALA A 146 14.53 21.48 18.78
CA ALA A 146 15.02 22.24 17.64
C ALA A 146 14.39 21.70 16.35
N THR A 147 13.95 22.60 15.49
CA THR A 147 13.53 22.28 14.14
C THR A 147 14.73 22.34 13.21
N LEU A 148 15.10 21.21 12.62
CA LEU A 148 16.25 21.08 11.73
C LEU A 148 15.79 21.07 10.27
N PRO A 149 16.41 21.86 9.38
CA PRO A 149 16.13 21.78 7.95
C PRO A 149 16.67 20.47 7.37
N LEU A 150 15.90 19.83 6.50
CA LEU A 150 16.30 18.66 5.73
C LEU A 150 16.62 19.07 4.29
N PRO A 151 17.49 18.32 3.59
CA PRO A 151 17.61 18.45 2.15
C PRO A 151 16.32 18.01 1.47
N HIS A 152 16.03 18.56 0.29
CA HIS A 152 14.94 18.02 -0.53
C HIS A 152 15.29 16.60 -0.99
N PHE A 153 14.48 15.61 -0.58
CA PHE A 153 14.67 14.18 -0.88
C PHE A 153 13.40 13.59 -1.50
N THR A 154 13.47 12.36 -2.00
CA THR A 154 12.29 11.61 -2.46
C THR A 154 12.01 10.47 -1.49
N CYS A 155 10.89 10.51 -0.77
CA CYS A 155 10.37 9.36 -0.04
C CYS A 155 9.70 8.38 -1.00
N VAL A 156 10.03 7.09 -0.87
CA VAL A 156 9.34 6.00 -1.55
C VAL A 156 8.79 5.05 -0.48
N GLY A 157 7.48 4.99 -0.33
CA GLY A 157 6.83 4.02 0.57
C GLY A 157 6.46 2.75 -0.17
N ALA A 158 6.57 1.58 0.47
CA ALA A 158 5.98 0.35 -0.04
C ALA A 158 4.93 -0.23 0.91
N LEU A 159 3.82 -0.66 0.30
CA LEU A 159 2.69 -1.28 0.97
C LEU A 159 2.40 -2.64 0.35
N ALA A 160 2.45 -3.69 1.16
CA ALA A 160 2.07 -5.04 0.75
C ALA A 160 0.55 -5.22 0.93
N LEU A 161 -0.23 -5.21 -0.16
CA LEU A 161 -1.69 -5.31 -0.10
C LEU A 161 -2.19 -6.61 0.56
N ALA A 162 -1.39 -7.69 0.51
CA ALA A 162 -1.74 -8.94 1.19
C ALA A 162 -1.80 -8.81 2.73
N MET A 163 -1.18 -7.77 3.31
CA MET A 163 -1.27 -7.49 4.75
C MET A 163 -2.47 -6.62 5.14
N LEU A 164 -3.23 -6.12 4.17
CA LEU A 164 -4.46 -5.36 4.40
C LEU A 164 -5.74 -6.18 4.13
N ASP A 165 -5.60 -7.49 3.89
CA ASP A 165 -6.74 -8.34 3.48
C ASP A 165 -7.49 -7.77 2.25
N ILE A 166 -6.79 -7.01 1.41
CA ILE A 166 -7.34 -6.42 0.19
C ILE A 166 -7.09 -7.39 -0.97
N ASP A 167 -8.16 -7.78 -1.67
CA ASP A 167 -8.04 -8.73 -2.79
C ASP A 167 -7.49 -8.10 -4.08
N ALA A 168 -7.38 -8.90 -5.15
CA ALA A 168 -6.82 -8.43 -6.43
C ALA A 168 -7.66 -7.35 -7.13
N LEU A 169 -8.91 -7.14 -6.72
CA LEU A 169 -9.82 -6.10 -7.21
C LEU A 169 -9.90 -4.89 -6.26
N GLY A 170 -9.11 -4.90 -5.18
CA GLY A 170 -9.12 -3.83 -4.20
C GLY A 170 -10.24 -3.95 -3.17
N LEU A 171 -10.92 -5.10 -3.07
CA LEU A 171 -11.98 -5.27 -2.05
C LEU A 171 -11.38 -5.52 -0.67
N GLU A 172 -11.84 -4.75 0.30
CA GLU A 172 -11.51 -4.90 1.71
C GLU A 172 -12.20 -6.13 2.34
N PRO A 173 -11.77 -6.59 3.53
CA PRO A 173 -12.47 -7.68 4.21
C PRO A 173 -13.97 -7.43 4.40
N LEU A 174 -14.37 -6.19 4.73
CA LEU A 174 -15.77 -5.83 4.94
C LEU A 174 -16.59 -5.92 3.63
N ASP A 175 -16.01 -5.53 2.49
CA ASP A 175 -16.64 -5.68 1.16
C ASP A 175 -16.96 -7.15 0.86
N ARG A 176 -15.97 -8.02 1.10
CA ARG A 176 -16.10 -9.46 0.87
C ARG A 176 -17.12 -10.08 1.83
N GLN A 177 -17.12 -9.68 3.09
CA GLN A 177 -18.09 -10.13 4.09
C GLN A 177 -19.53 -9.67 3.76
N LEU A 178 -19.70 -8.46 3.22
CA LEU A 178 -21.00 -7.95 2.76
C LEU A 178 -21.54 -8.81 1.63
N LEU A 179 -20.74 -9.04 0.59
CA LEU A 179 -21.13 -9.88 -0.55
C LEU A 179 -21.41 -11.32 -0.12
N GLU A 180 -20.54 -11.90 0.71
CA GLU A 180 -20.70 -13.25 1.25
C GLU A 180 -21.98 -13.36 2.09
N THR A 181 -22.26 -12.37 2.93
CA THR A 181 -23.48 -12.32 3.75
C THR A 181 -24.74 -12.28 2.88
N LEU A 182 -24.77 -11.43 1.85
CA LEU A 182 -25.88 -11.38 0.89
C LEU A 182 -26.09 -12.74 0.21
N ILE A 183 -25.02 -13.39 -0.22
CA ILE A 183 -25.09 -14.64 -0.97
C ILE A 183 -25.48 -15.82 -0.07
N THR A 184 -24.77 -16.00 1.05
CA THR A 184 -24.88 -17.19 1.90
C THR A 184 -26.04 -17.12 2.89
N LYS A 185 -26.24 -15.98 3.55
CA LYS A 185 -27.32 -15.80 4.55
C LYS A 185 -28.64 -15.41 3.89
N PHE A 186 -28.58 -14.64 2.81
CA PHE A 186 -29.78 -14.06 2.19
C PHE A 186 -30.04 -14.52 0.75
N LYS A 187 -29.34 -15.56 0.27
CA LYS A 187 -29.56 -16.19 -1.04
C LYS A 187 -29.48 -15.21 -2.22
N GLY A 188 -28.63 -14.19 -2.11
CA GLY A 188 -28.43 -13.15 -3.11
C GLY A 188 -29.32 -11.91 -2.94
N GLY A 189 -30.25 -11.90 -1.98
CA GLY A 189 -31.15 -10.78 -1.69
C GLY A 189 -32.52 -10.87 -2.40
N PRO A 190 -33.33 -9.79 -2.39
CA PRO A 190 -33.05 -8.44 -1.88
C PRO A 190 -33.12 -8.31 -0.35
N VAL A 191 -32.22 -7.52 0.24
CA VAL A 191 -32.16 -7.25 1.70
C VAL A 191 -32.03 -5.76 2.01
N GLY A 192 -32.71 -5.26 3.04
CA GLY A 192 -32.58 -3.87 3.51
C GLY A 192 -31.23 -3.57 4.16
N LEU A 193 -30.78 -2.30 4.10
CA LEU A 193 -29.48 -1.86 4.63
C LEU A 193 -29.31 -2.24 6.09
N ASP A 194 -30.30 -1.90 6.93
CA ASP A 194 -30.25 -2.14 8.37
C ASP A 194 -30.04 -3.62 8.73
N THR A 195 -30.62 -4.52 7.92
CA THR A 195 -30.50 -5.98 8.13
C THR A 195 -29.09 -6.48 7.77
N ILE A 196 -28.50 -5.92 6.72
CA ILE A 196 -27.12 -6.20 6.32
C ILE A 196 -26.15 -5.65 7.36
N ALA A 197 -26.32 -4.37 7.73
CA ALA A 197 -25.54 -3.67 8.75
C ALA A 197 -25.53 -4.43 10.07
N THR A 198 -26.71 -4.83 10.57
CA THR A 198 -26.83 -5.65 11.78
C THR A 198 -26.11 -7.00 11.65
N SER A 199 -26.18 -7.64 10.48
CA SER A 199 -25.53 -8.94 10.26
C SER A 199 -24.01 -8.87 10.21
N LEU A 200 -23.47 -7.70 9.84
CA LEU A 200 -22.04 -7.39 9.77
C LEU A 200 -21.53 -6.72 11.05
N SER A 201 -22.41 -6.38 12.00
CA SER A 201 -22.09 -5.57 13.18
C SER A 201 -21.46 -4.22 12.81
N GLU A 202 -21.99 -3.59 11.77
CA GLU A 202 -21.50 -2.33 11.21
C GLU A 202 -22.59 -1.26 11.16
N GLU A 203 -22.16 0.00 11.01
CA GLU A 203 -23.06 1.14 10.84
C GLU A 203 -23.65 1.19 9.41
N PRO A 204 -24.96 1.44 9.23
CA PRO A 204 -25.58 1.61 7.92
C PRO A 204 -24.87 2.65 7.05
N GLU A 205 -24.47 3.79 7.62
CA GLU A 205 -23.76 4.85 6.91
C GLU A 205 -22.41 4.37 6.36
N THR A 206 -21.63 3.62 7.14
CA THR A 206 -20.35 3.05 6.67
C THR A 206 -20.56 2.20 5.42
N ILE A 207 -21.57 1.33 5.44
CA ILE A 207 -21.87 0.48 4.29
C ILE A 207 -22.33 1.32 3.09
N GLU A 208 -23.28 2.22 3.28
CA GLU A 208 -23.91 2.99 2.20
C GLU A 208 -22.96 4.01 1.55
N ASP A 209 -22.16 4.70 2.36
CA ASP A 209 -21.35 5.85 1.90
C ASP A 209 -19.92 5.44 1.53
N VAL A 210 -19.39 4.37 2.13
CA VAL A 210 -18.00 3.93 1.89
C VAL A 210 -17.94 2.72 0.95
N HIS A 211 -18.67 1.65 1.23
CA HIS A 211 -18.49 0.35 0.55
C HIS A 211 -19.36 0.19 -0.71
N GLU A 212 -20.65 0.50 -0.60
CA GLU A 212 -21.60 0.31 -1.70
C GLU A 212 -21.23 1.02 -3.02
N PRO A 213 -20.70 2.27 -3.02
CA PRO A 213 -20.37 2.96 -4.26
C PRO A 213 -19.39 2.16 -5.13
N TYR A 214 -18.35 1.59 -4.52
CA TYR A 214 -17.35 0.81 -5.24
C TYR A 214 -17.88 -0.56 -5.68
N LEU A 215 -18.62 -1.25 -4.81
CA LEU A 215 -19.23 -2.54 -5.13
C LEU A 215 -20.26 -2.46 -6.27
N ILE A 216 -21.01 -1.35 -6.34
CA ILE A 216 -21.95 -1.07 -7.44
C ILE A 216 -21.18 -0.76 -8.72
N GLN A 217 -20.10 0.03 -8.65
CA GLN A 217 -19.28 0.38 -9.79
C GLN A 217 -18.60 -0.85 -10.42
N LEU A 218 -18.12 -1.78 -9.61
CA LEU A 218 -17.59 -3.08 -10.08
C LEU A 218 -18.70 -4.03 -10.58
N GLY A 219 -19.96 -3.69 -10.32
CA GLY A 219 -21.11 -4.49 -10.72
C GLY A 219 -21.34 -5.71 -9.82
N PHE A 220 -20.76 -5.77 -8.62
CA PHE A 220 -20.97 -6.85 -7.65
C PHE A 220 -22.26 -6.69 -6.85
N LEU A 221 -22.71 -5.45 -6.67
CA LEU A 221 -23.90 -5.11 -5.91
C LEU A 221 -24.90 -4.31 -6.75
N ALA A 222 -26.19 -4.55 -6.58
CA ALA A 222 -27.26 -3.76 -7.17
C ALA A 222 -28.24 -3.26 -6.09
N ARG A 223 -28.62 -1.98 -6.15
CA ARG A 223 -29.71 -1.42 -5.35
C ARG A 223 -31.04 -1.61 -6.09
N THR A 224 -32.04 -2.10 -5.36
CA THR A 224 -33.43 -2.22 -5.84
C THR A 224 -34.37 -1.54 -4.86
N ALA A 225 -35.62 -1.28 -5.27
CA ALA A 225 -36.66 -0.76 -4.39
C ALA A 225 -36.96 -1.66 -3.16
N ARG A 226 -36.56 -2.94 -3.21
CA ARG A 226 -36.77 -3.93 -2.15
C ARG A 226 -35.53 -4.19 -1.30
N GLY A 227 -34.38 -3.58 -1.65
CA GLY A 227 -33.10 -3.81 -0.98
C GLY A 227 -31.94 -4.10 -1.94
N ARG A 228 -30.81 -4.50 -1.37
CA ARG A 228 -29.56 -4.81 -2.06
C ARG A 228 -29.54 -6.25 -2.55
N VAL A 229 -29.02 -6.47 -3.75
CA VAL A 229 -28.93 -7.77 -4.42
C VAL A 229 -27.49 -8.01 -4.87
N ALA A 230 -26.95 -9.20 -4.59
CA ALA A 230 -25.66 -9.63 -5.12
C ALA A 230 -25.81 -10.09 -6.57
N THR A 231 -24.94 -9.62 -7.45
CA THR A 231 -24.99 -9.97 -8.88
C THR A 231 -24.23 -11.26 -9.16
N GLU A 232 -24.41 -11.82 -10.36
CA GLU A 232 -23.64 -12.98 -10.83
C GLU A 232 -22.12 -12.77 -10.77
N LEU A 233 -21.63 -11.55 -10.96
CA LEU A 233 -20.20 -11.24 -10.85
C LEU A 233 -19.69 -11.46 -9.42
N ALA A 234 -20.49 -11.13 -8.40
CA ALA A 234 -20.12 -11.35 -7.00
C ALA A 234 -20.00 -12.85 -6.67
N TYR A 235 -20.92 -13.67 -7.18
CA TYR A 235 -20.84 -15.13 -7.03
C TYR A 235 -19.57 -15.70 -7.62
N ARG A 236 -19.25 -15.30 -8.87
CA ARG A 236 -18.04 -15.76 -9.56
C ARG A 236 -16.77 -15.31 -8.84
N HIS A 237 -16.75 -14.06 -8.36
CA HIS A 237 -15.62 -13.49 -7.62
C HIS A 237 -15.32 -14.26 -6.33
N LEU A 238 -16.36 -14.57 -5.55
CA LEU A 238 -16.21 -15.33 -4.30
C LEU A 238 -16.08 -16.85 -4.52
N GLY A 239 -16.14 -17.34 -5.77
CA GLY A 239 -16.10 -18.76 -6.07
C GLY A 239 -17.33 -19.55 -5.58
N ILE A 240 -18.46 -18.88 -5.38
CA ILE A 240 -19.71 -19.48 -4.90
C ILE A 240 -20.59 -19.87 -6.09
N ALA A 241 -21.17 -21.07 -6.05
CA ALA A 241 -22.06 -21.55 -7.10
C ALA A 241 -23.27 -20.61 -7.28
N LEU A 242 -23.59 -20.28 -8.53
CA LEU A 242 -24.78 -19.52 -8.85
C LEU A 242 -26.03 -20.29 -8.42
N PRO A 243 -27.07 -19.60 -7.92
CA PRO A 243 -28.35 -20.24 -7.65
C PRO A 243 -28.91 -20.81 -8.96
N ASP A 244 -29.38 -22.06 -8.89
CA ASP A 244 -29.93 -22.77 -10.04
C ASP A 244 -31.05 -21.91 -10.67
N PRO A 245 -30.97 -21.55 -11.97
CA PRO A 245 -32.05 -20.84 -12.61
C PRO A 245 -33.29 -21.73 -12.58
N GLY A 246 -34.20 -21.46 -11.64
CA GLY A 246 -35.45 -22.19 -11.51
C GLY A 246 -36.18 -22.29 -12.85
N PRO A 247 -37.04 -23.29 -13.05
CA PRO A 247 -37.62 -23.60 -14.35
C PRO A 247 -38.24 -22.35 -14.97
N HIS A 248 -37.75 -21.97 -16.17
CA HIS A 248 -38.30 -20.88 -16.96
C HIS A 248 -39.82 -21.04 -17.07
N GLN A 249 -40.58 -20.25 -16.32
CA GLN A 249 -42.01 -20.11 -16.57
C GLN A 249 -42.16 -19.42 -17.93
N PRO A 250 -42.75 -20.08 -18.94
CA PRO A 250 -42.95 -19.46 -20.24
C PRO A 250 -43.85 -18.23 -20.06
N ARG A 251 -43.45 -17.11 -20.66
CA ARG A 251 -44.30 -15.92 -20.76
C ARG A 251 -45.59 -16.32 -21.46
N LEU A 252 -46.70 -16.30 -20.72
CA LEU A 252 -48.04 -16.34 -21.31
C LEU A 252 -48.20 -15.07 -22.17
N LEU A 253 -48.37 -15.28 -23.47
CA LEU A 253 -48.80 -14.28 -24.45
C LEU A 253 -50.26 -13.88 -24.20
#